data_AF-A0A955VEC7-F1
#
_entry.id   AF-A0A955VEC7-F1
#
_cell.length_a   1.000
_cell.length_b   1.000
_cell.length_c   1.000
_cell.angle_alpha   90.00
_cell.angle_beta   90.00
_cell.angle_gamma   90.00
#
_symmetry.space_group_name_H-M   'P 1'
#
loop_
_entity.id
_entity.type
_entity.pdbx_description
1 polymer ?
#
loop_
_entity_poly.entity_id
_entity_poly.type
_entity_poly.pdbx_seq_one_letter_code
_entity_poly.pdbx_strand_id
1 'polypeptide(L)'
;MSEHGHDPGHDEQDTEGLESLLEARAILVDALDAIAEAAYVIGEPRGLLPHDEDGDVAFDHEDLRKTGHATLHALAAVADAIYATLDTLPLDPDEDEDEDEDGDDDELDGEDADEGAEDDD
;
A
#
# COMPACT_ATOMS: atom_id res chain seq x y z
N MET A 1 -25.39 0.91 49.93
CA MET A 1 -25.43 0.71 48.47
C MET A 1 -24.48 1.74 47.92
N SER A 2 -23.26 1.33 47.57
CA SER A 2 -22.26 2.25 47.02
C SER A 2 -22.47 2.30 45.52
N GLU A 3 -23.08 3.38 45.06
CA GLU A 3 -23.11 3.76 43.65
C GLU A 3 -21.66 3.87 43.16
N HIS A 4 -21.23 2.93 42.31
CA HIS A 4 -20.03 3.10 41.51
C HIS A 4 -20.39 4.12 40.44
N GLY A 5 -19.96 5.36 40.65
CA GLY A 5 -19.91 6.35 39.59
C GLY A 5 -19.06 5.79 38.46
N HIS A 6 -19.71 5.58 37.33
CA HIS A 6 -19.05 5.37 36.05
C HIS A 6 -18.22 6.63 35.79
N ASP A 7 -16.89 6.49 35.83
CA ASP A 7 -15.94 7.55 35.50
C ASP A 7 -15.87 7.62 33.97
N PRO A 8 -16.42 8.66 33.31
CA PRO A 8 -16.43 8.77 31.86
C PRO A 8 -15.10 9.32 31.30
N GLY A 9 -14.08 9.54 32.14
CA GLY A 9 -12.83 10.17 31.74
C GLY A 9 -11.79 9.23 31.13
N HIS A 10 -12.12 7.97 30.84
CA HIS A 10 -11.15 6.99 30.36
C HIS A 10 -11.14 6.79 28.84
N ASP A 11 -12.21 7.16 28.13
CA ASP A 11 -12.34 6.93 26.67
C ASP A 11 -11.74 8.06 25.81
N GLU A 12 -11.69 9.32 26.28
CA GLU A 12 -11.20 10.45 25.45
C GLU A 12 -9.67 10.50 25.28
N GLN A 13 -8.90 9.87 26.18
CA GLN A 13 -7.42 9.85 26.07
C GLN A 13 -6.90 8.78 25.10
N ASP A 14 -7.65 7.69 24.92
CA ASP A 14 -7.25 6.61 24.01
C ASP A 14 -7.50 7.00 22.54
N THR A 15 -8.46 7.89 22.27
CA THR A 15 -8.74 8.40 20.92
C THR A 15 -7.72 9.45 20.45
N GLU A 16 -7.34 10.42 21.28
CA GLU A 16 -6.32 11.43 20.90
C GLU A 16 -4.94 10.80 20.63
N GLY A 17 -4.61 9.75 21.40
CA GLY A 17 -3.38 8.99 21.21
C GLY A 17 -3.39 8.20 19.89
N LEU A 18 -4.51 7.58 19.54
CA LEU A 18 -4.69 6.86 18.28
C LEU A 18 -4.63 7.80 17.07
N GLU A 19 -5.34 8.92 17.09
CA GLU A 19 -5.33 9.94 16.03
C GLU A 19 -3.90 10.46 15.75
N SER A 20 -3.12 10.69 16.80
CA SER A 20 -1.72 11.12 16.68
C SER A 20 -0.82 10.06 16.02
N LEU A 21 -1.10 8.77 16.26
CA LEU A 21 -0.35 7.67 15.66
C LEU A 21 -0.74 7.46 14.19
N LEU A 22 -2.01 7.65 13.84
CA LEU A 22 -2.48 7.64 12.46
C LEU A 22 -1.92 8.82 11.66
N GLU A 23 -1.88 10.03 12.25
CA GLU A 23 -1.20 11.18 11.65
C GLU A 23 0.29 10.88 11.43
N ALA A 24 0.97 10.27 12.41
CA ALA A 24 2.36 9.87 12.26
C ALA A 24 2.54 8.84 11.13
N ARG A 25 1.61 7.89 10.96
CA ARG A 25 1.61 6.92 9.85
C ARG A 25 1.51 7.64 8.50
N ALA A 26 0.56 8.56 8.35
CA ALA A 26 0.39 9.35 7.11
C ALA A 26 1.66 10.13 6.75
N ILE A 27 2.28 10.81 7.72
CA ILE A 27 3.54 11.54 7.52
C ILE A 27 4.67 10.61 7.05
N LEU A 28 4.72 9.38 7.57
CA LEU A 28 5.73 8.40 7.19
C LEU A 28 5.49 7.84 5.77
N VAL A 29 4.23 7.66 5.37
CA VAL A 29 3.87 7.29 3.98
C VAL A 29 4.28 8.41 3.02
N ASP A 30 3.93 9.66 3.31
CA ASP A 30 4.36 10.82 2.50
C ASP A 30 5.90 10.92 2.39
N ALA A 31 6.61 10.55 3.46
CA ALA A 31 8.08 10.52 3.44
C ALA A 31 8.64 9.43 2.50
N LEU A 32 7.96 8.28 2.35
CA LEU A 32 8.34 7.26 1.38
C LEU A 32 8.21 7.77 -0.05
N ASP A 33 7.14 8.51 -0.37
CA ASP A 33 6.96 9.13 -1.68
C ASP A 33 8.07 10.14 -2.00
N ALA A 34 8.42 10.99 -1.04
CA ALA A 34 9.53 11.93 -1.20
C ALA A 34 10.88 11.23 -1.41
N ILE A 35 11.09 10.06 -0.78
CA ILE A 35 12.28 9.22 -0.99
C ILE A 35 12.28 8.62 -2.39
N ALA A 36 11.13 8.13 -2.88
CA ALA A 36 10.98 7.62 -4.23
C ALA A 36 11.28 8.72 -5.27
N GLU A 37 10.72 9.93 -5.10
CA GLU A 37 11.02 11.06 -5.98
C GLU A 37 12.52 11.40 -5.98
N ALA A 38 13.15 11.44 -4.81
CA ALA A 38 14.58 11.69 -4.71
C ALA A 38 15.41 10.60 -5.42
N ALA A 39 15.01 9.33 -5.29
CA ALA A 39 15.65 8.23 -5.97
C ALA A 39 15.48 8.33 -7.49
N TYR A 40 14.29 8.70 -7.98
CA TYR A 40 14.00 8.95 -9.39
C TYR A 40 14.93 10.04 -9.95
N VAL A 41 14.96 11.22 -9.34
CA VAL A 41 15.75 12.38 -9.79
C VAL A 41 17.25 12.06 -9.86
N ILE A 42 17.74 11.16 -8.99
CA ILE A 42 19.13 10.74 -8.98
C ILE A 42 19.38 9.63 -10.00
N GLY A 43 18.51 8.63 -10.04
CA GLY A 43 18.75 7.37 -10.73
C GLY A 43 18.42 7.40 -12.22
N GLU A 44 17.31 8.05 -12.61
CA GLU A 44 16.81 8.06 -14.00
C GLU A 44 17.83 8.69 -14.97
N PRO A 45 18.39 9.89 -14.73
CA PRO A 45 19.36 10.50 -15.65
C PRO A 45 20.67 9.73 -15.79
N ARG A 46 20.92 8.78 -14.89
CA ARG A 46 22.13 7.94 -14.85
C ARG A 46 21.87 6.53 -15.39
N GLY A 47 20.64 6.20 -15.77
CA GLY A 47 20.25 4.86 -16.21
C GLY A 47 20.44 3.80 -15.11
N LEU A 48 20.23 4.19 -13.84
CA LEU A 48 20.41 3.29 -12.70
C LEU A 48 19.11 2.60 -12.28
N LEU A 49 17.96 3.07 -12.76
CA LEU A 49 16.65 2.55 -12.37
C LEU A 49 16.10 1.60 -13.45
N PRO A 50 15.44 0.51 -13.04
CA PRO A 50 14.71 -0.35 -13.96
C PRO A 50 13.54 0.41 -14.63
N HIS A 51 13.11 -0.13 -15.76
CA HIS A 51 11.95 0.34 -16.51
C HIS A 51 11.02 -0.86 -16.75
N ASP A 52 9.74 -0.60 -16.86
CA ASP A 52 8.72 -1.61 -17.20
C ASP A 52 8.63 -1.87 -18.72
N GLU A 53 7.59 -2.60 -19.13
CA GLU A 53 7.35 -2.97 -20.53
C GLU A 53 6.99 -1.77 -21.43
N ASP A 54 6.38 -0.74 -20.84
CA ASP A 54 6.02 0.51 -21.52
C ASP A 54 7.22 1.48 -21.61
N GLY A 55 8.31 1.15 -20.91
CA GLY A 55 9.51 1.97 -20.84
C GLY A 55 9.38 3.11 -19.84
N ASP A 56 8.44 3.01 -18.90
CA ASP A 56 8.31 3.91 -17.77
C ASP A 56 9.21 3.43 -16.63
N VAL A 57 9.72 4.36 -15.84
CA VAL A 57 10.58 4.04 -14.70
C VAL A 57 9.74 3.43 -13.59
N ALA A 58 9.91 2.14 -13.38
CA ALA A 58 9.25 1.37 -12.34
C ALA A 58 10.31 0.70 -11.47
N PHE A 59 10.45 1.14 -10.23
CA PHE A 59 11.43 0.61 -9.29
C PHE A 59 10.85 0.55 -7.88
N ASP A 60 11.31 -0.42 -7.10
CA ASP A 60 11.04 -0.50 -5.67
C ASP A 60 12.29 -0.21 -4.83
N HIS A 61 12.13 -0.25 -3.51
CA HIS A 61 13.24 -0.03 -2.58
C HIS A 61 14.31 -1.15 -2.65
N GLU A 62 13.96 -2.36 -3.10
CA GLU A 62 14.91 -3.45 -3.32
C GLU A 62 15.80 -3.17 -4.54
N ASP A 63 15.24 -2.60 -5.61
CA ASP A 63 15.98 -2.18 -6.79
C ASP A 63 17.02 -1.12 -6.45
N LEU A 64 16.69 -0.18 -5.56
CA LEU A 64 17.65 0.80 -5.05
C LEU A 64 18.88 0.14 -4.39
N ARG A 65 18.69 -0.97 -3.66
CA ARG A 65 19.78 -1.77 -3.06
C ARG A 65 20.61 -2.51 -4.11
N LYS A 66 20.09 -2.75 -5.32
CA LYS A 66 20.80 -3.47 -6.39
C LYS A 66 21.65 -2.52 -7.25
N THR A 67 21.35 -1.22 -7.26
CA THR A 67 22.06 -0.24 -8.10
C THR A 67 23.56 -0.10 -7.80
N GLY A 68 24.01 -0.45 -6.58
CA GLY A 68 25.39 -0.24 -6.12
C GLY A 68 25.78 1.24 -5.94
N HIS A 69 24.86 2.17 -6.15
CA HIS A 69 25.10 3.60 -6.02
C HIS A 69 24.90 4.05 -4.57
N ALA A 70 25.95 4.60 -3.95
CA ALA A 70 25.96 4.90 -2.51
C ALA A 70 24.76 5.76 -2.05
N THR A 71 24.35 6.75 -2.83
CA THR A 71 23.19 7.59 -2.49
C THR A 71 21.87 6.83 -2.59
N LEU A 72 21.69 5.97 -3.59
CA LEU A 72 20.46 5.19 -3.75
C LEU A 72 20.36 4.10 -2.66
N HIS A 73 21.50 3.51 -2.27
CA HIS A 73 21.58 2.65 -1.08
C HIS A 73 21.21 3.37 0.21
N ALA A 74 21.65 4.62 0.38
CA ALA A 74 21.30 5.40 1.56
C ALA A 74 19.78 5.68 1.60
N LEU A 75 19.17 6.03 0.46
CA LEU A 75 17.72 6.20 0.36
C LEU A 75 16.96 4.89 0.67
N ALA A 76 17.43 3.76 0.13
CA ALA A 76 16.86 2.45 0.44
C ALA A 76 16.92 2.15 1.96
N ALA A 77 18.04 2.47 2.62
CA ALA A 77 18.17 2.26 4.07
C ALA A 77 17.25 3.16 4.91
N VAL A 78 16.95 4.38 4.42
CA VAL A 78 15.96 5.26 5.07
C VAL A 78 14.55 4.70 4.87
N ALA A 79 14.22 4.25 3.65
CA ALA A 79 12.93 3.61 3.36
C ALA A 79 12.73 2.37 4.24
N ASP A 80 13.75 1.50 4.37
CA ASP A 80 13.71 0.33 5.25
C ASP A 80 13.41 0.70 6.72
N ALA A 81 13.98 1.79 7.22
CA ALA A 81 13.72 2.26 8.58
C ALA A 81 12.28 2.80 8.75
N ILE A 82 11.74 3.44 7.71
CA ILE A 82 10.35 3.92 7.71
C ILE A 82 9.39 2.74 7.66
N TYR A 83 9.59 1.76 6.77
CA TYR A 83 8.78 0.54 6.74
C TYR A 83 8.79 -0.19 8.09
N ALA A 84 9.96 -0.36 8.70
CA ALA A 84 10.07 -0.96 10.02
C ALA A 84 9.35 -0.16 11.12
N THR A 85 9.17 1.15 10.94
CA THR A 85 8.38 2.00 11.84
C THR A 85 6.89 1.86 11.57
N LEU A 86 6.48 1.87 10.29
CA LEU A 86 5.10 1.68 9.86
C LEU A 86 4.52 0.34 10.35
N ASP A 87 5.31 -0.74 10.33
CA ASP A 87 4.94 -2.06 10.88
C ASP A 87 4.55 -2.04 12.38
N THR A 88 4.90 -0.97 13.10
CA THR A 88 4.59 -0.81 14.53
C THR A 88 3.43 0.13 14.79
N LEU A 89 2.97 0.87 13.78
CA LEU A 89 1.86 1.82 13.89
C LEU A 89 0.52 1.15 13.60
N PRO A 90 -0.57 1.61 14.22
CA PRO A 90 -1.91 1.12 13.91
C PRO A 90 -2.27 1.43 12.45
N LEU A 91 -3.01 0.52 11.83
CA LEU A 91 -3.71 0.80 10.56
C LEU A 91 -4.94 1.64 10.85
N ASP A 92 -5.31 2.50 9.89
CA ASP A 92 -6.57 3.22 9.96
C ASP A 92 -7.70 2.22 9.69
N PRO A 93 -8.59 1.95 10.66
CA PRO A 93 -9.68 0.99 10.47
C PRO A 93 -10.69 1.43 9.40
N ASP A 94 -10.70 2.72 9.05
CA ASP A 94 -11.56 3.28 8.00
C ASP A 94 -10.86 3.24 6.61
N GLU A 95 -9.57 2.90 6.53
CA GLU A 95 -8.85 2.63 5.27
C GLU A 95 -8.96 1.15 4.81
N ASP A 96 -9.42 0.24 5.68
CA ASP A 96 -9.61 -1.20 5.39
C ASP A 96 -10.98 -1.52 4.74
N GLU A 97 -11.73 -0.52 4.23
CA GLU A 97 -13.04 -0.73 3.57
C GLU A 97 -12.97 -0.92 2.04
N ASP A 98 -11.78 -0.85 1.43
CA ASP A 98 -11.62 -1.10 0.00
C ASP A 98 -11.04 -2.50 -0.26
N GLU A 99 -11.87 -3.36 -0.87
CA GLU A 99 -11.55 -4.67 -1.48
C GLU A 99 -11.84 -5.93 -0.65
N ASP A 100 -13.10 -6.12 -0.23
CA ASP A 100 -13.71 -7.45 -0.07
C ASP A 100 -15.22 -7.38 -0.43
N GLU A 101 -15.53 -7.11 -1.70
CA GLU A 101 -16.80 -7.59 -2.30
C GLU A 101 -16.49 -8.37 -3.58
N ASP A 102 -15.78 -9.49 -3.40
CA ASP A 102 -16.01 -10.68 -4.21
C ASP A 102 -17.46 -11.14 -3.96
N GLY A 103 -18.40 -10.41 -4.57
CA GLY A 103 -19.79 -10.79 -4.74
C GLY A 103 -19.88 -11.93 -5.75
N ASP A 104 -19.53 -13.11 -5.29
CA ASP A 104 -19.82 -14.41 -5.88
C ASP A 104 -21.35 -14.56 -5.98
N ASP A 105 -21.92 -14.15 -7.12
CA ASP A 105 -23.25 -14.60 -7.56
C ASP A 105 -23.09 -15.39 -8.85
N ASP A 106 -22.60 -16.62 -8.67
CA ASP A 106 -22.77 -17.77 -9.55
C ASP A 106 -24.27 -17.98 -9.85
N GLU A 107 -24.85 -17.24 -10.81
CA GLU A 107 -26.05 -17.71 -11.51
C GLU A 107 -25.63 -18.73 -12.58
N LEU A 108 -25.59 -19.98 -12.12
CA LEU A 108 -25.52 -21.18 -12.94
C LEU A 108 -26.70 -21.30 -13.93
N ASP A 109 -26.33 -21.80 -15.10
CA ASP A 109 -27.06 -22.72 -15.97
C ASP A 109 -28.05 -22.11 -16.99
N GLY A 110 -27.69 -22.24 -18.27
CA GLY A 110 -28.48 -21.74 -19.39
C GLY A 110 -27.99 -22.21 -20.75
N GLU A 111 -27.75 -23.52 -20.87
CA GLU A 111 -27.91 -24.32 -22.09
C GLU A 111 -26.94 -24.09 -23.28
N ASP A 112 -26.03 -25.05 -23.41
CA ASP A 112 -25.52 -25.54 -24.68
C ASP A 112 -26.68 -25.75 -25.69
N ALA A 113 -26.69 -24.99 -26.76
CA ALA A 113 -27.39 -25.33 -28.00
C ALA A 113 -26.38 -25.37 -29.14
N ASP A 114 -25.60 -26.45 -29.13
CA ASP A 114 -25.02 -27.10 -30.30
C ASP A 114 -26.17 -27.49 -31.24
N GLU A 115 -26.33 -26.78 -32.35
CA GLU A 115 -26.93 -27.34 -33.56
C GLU A 115 -26.06 -26.96 -34.75
N GLY A 116 -25.20 -27.90 -35.13
CA GLY A 116 -24.62 -27.93 -36.46
C GLY A 116 -25.71 -28.04 -37.53
N ALA A 117 -25.53 -27.28 -38.60
CA ALA A 117 -26.06 -27.62 -39.91
C ALA A 117 -25.08 -27.07 -40.95
N GLU A 118 -24.18 -27.96 -41.35
CA GLU A 118 -23.64 -28.09 -42.70
C GLU A 118 -24.61 -27.63 -43.80
N ASP A 119 -24.12 -26.88 -44.80
CA ASP A 119 -24.37 -27.20 -46.21
C ASP A 119 -23.49 -26.37 -47.17
N ASP A 120 -22.96 -27.12 -48.13
CA ASP A 120 -22.19 -26.82 -49.34
C ASP A 120 -23.00 -25.96 -50.34
N ASP A 121 -22.39 -24.93 -50.95
CA ASP A 121 -22.36 -24.61 -52.42
C ASP A 121 -21.73 -23.22 -52.70
#